data_AF-A0A452H4N6-F1
#
_entry.id   AF-A0A452H4N6-F1
#
_cell.length_a   1.000
_cell.length_b   1.000
_cell.length_c   1.000
_cell.angle_alpha   90.00
_cell.angle_beta   90.00
_cell.angle_gamma   90.00
#
_symmetry.space_group_name_H-M   'P 1'
#
loop_
_entity.id
_entity.type
_entity.pdbx_description
1 polymer ?
#
loop_
_entity_poly.entity_id
_entity_poly.type
_entity_poly.pdbx_seq_one_letter_code
_entity_poly.pdbx_strand_id
1 'polypeptide(L)'
;MRKVSEVKIANFSCFEINKKIFKSSFLKTFLEVLIKVRNRHNDVVPTMAQGVIEYKEKYGFDPFVSSNIQYFLDRFYTNRISFRMLINQHTLLFGGDTNPAHPKHIGSIDPTCNVAEVVKDAYETAKMLCEQYYLVAPELEVEEFNAKAPDKPIQVVYVPSHLFHMLFELFKNSMRATVELHEGRKEGYTSIKTLVTLGKEDLSIKISDQGGGVPLRKIDRLFNYMYSTAPRPSLEPTRAAPLAGFGYGLPISRLYARYFQGDLKLYSMEGVGTDAVIYLKALSSESFERLPVFNKSAWRHYKTTPEADDWSNPSSEPRDASKYKANR
;
A
#
# COMPACT_ATOMS: atom_id res chain seq x y z
N MET A 1 -19.70 -2.79 -5.55
CA MET A 1 -19.86 -1.52 -4.77
C MET A 1 -21.06 -1.50 -3.82
N ARG A 2 -22.30 -1.81 -4.24
CA ARG A 2 -23.49 -1.80 -3.33
C ARG A 2 -23.34 -2.64 -2.06
N LYS A 3 -22.80 -3.86 -2.18
CA LYS A 3 -22.46 -4.73 -1.03
C LYS A 3 -21.59 -4.02 0.02
N VAL A 4 -20.62 -3.21 -0.40
CA VAL A 4 -19.73 -2.46 0.50
C VAL A 4 -20.50 -1.34 1.21
N SER A 5 -21.44 -0.68 0.52
CA SER A 5 -22.33 0.32 1.13
C SER A 5 -23.24 -0.31 2.18
N GLU A 6 -23.85 -1.46 1.89
CA GLU A 6 -24.67 -2.22 2.83
C GLU A 6 -23.88 -2.62 4.08
N VAL A 7 -22.64 -3.11 3.90
CA VAL A 7 -21.72 -3.40 5.00
C VAL A 7 -21.52 -2.16 5.87
N LYS A 8 -21.26 -0.99 5.29
CA LYS A 8 -21.08 0.27 6.03
C LYS A 8 -22.33 0.69 6.80
N ILE A 9 -23.50 0.66 6.16
CA ILE A 9 -24.80 1.00 6.78
C ILE A 9 -25.07 0.08 7.96
N ALA A 10 -24.88 -1.23 7.79
CA ALA A 10 -25.10 -2.21 8.84
C ALA A 10 -24.22 -1.96 10.07
N ASN A 11 -22.96 -1.54 9.91
CA ASN A 11 -22.13 -1.21 11.08
C ASN A 11 -22.58 0.07 11.76
N PHE A 12 -22.96 1.10 10.98
CA PHE A 12 -23.43 2.36 11.55
C PHE A 12 -24.66 2.12 12.44
N SER A 13 -25.61 1.31 11.97
CA SER A 13 -26.75 0.87 12.78
C SER A 13 -26.34 0.11 14.03
N CYS A 14 -25.34 -0.79 13.97
CA CYS A 14 -24.81 -1.46 15.16
C CYS A 14 -24.22 -0.46 16.18
N PHE A 15 -23.58 0.63 15.75
CA PHE A 15 -23.02 1.63 16.66
C PHE A 15 -24.09 2.56 17.26
N GLU A 16 -25.12 2.93 16.51
CA GLU A 16 -26.18 3.83 17.03
C GLU A 16 -27.03 3.20 18.14
N ILE A 17 -27.28 1.89 18.05
CA ILE A 17 -28.01 1.13 19.09
C ILE A 17 -27.29 1.21 20.46
N ASN A 18 -25.98 1.46 20.45
CA ASN A 18 -25.11 1.39 21.61
C ASN A 18 -24.90 2.74 22.35
N LYS A 19 -25.67 3.79 22.07
CA LYS A 19 -25.50 5.12 22.71
C LYS A 19 -25.98 5.23 24.18
N LYS A 20 -26.50 4.17 24.82
CA LYS A 20 -27.08 4.25 26.18
C LYS A 20 -26.29 3.43 27.24
N ILE A 21 -25.69 4.18 28.19
CA ILE A 21 -25.21 3.82 29.54
C ILE A 21 -24.21 2.65 29.68
N PHE A 22 -23.06 2.97 30.28
CA PHE A 22 -21.94 2.09 30.66
C PHE A 22 -22.32 1.07 31.74
N LYS A 23 -22.73 -0.14 31.35
CA LYS A 23 -22.74 -1.33 32.22
C LYS A 23 -21.64 -2.30 31.79
N SER A 24 -21.12 -3.13 32.71
CA SER A 24 -20.10 -4.14 32.37
C SER A 24 -20.56 -5.11 31.26
N SER A 25 -21.86 -5.44 31.23
CA SER A 25 -22.46 -6.22 30.14
C SER A 25 -22.37 -5.52 28.77
N PHE A 26 -22.52 -4.19 28.75
CA PHE A 26 -22.43 -3.39 27.53
C PHE A 26 -21.02 -3.41 26.93
N LEU A 27 -19.96 -3.39 27.76
CA LEU A 27 -18.57 -3.43 27.28
C LEU A 27 -18.27 -4.74 26.54
N LYS A 28 -18.77 -5.87 27.05
CA LYS A 28 -18.63 -7.19 26.38
C LYS A 28 -19.39 -7.22 25.05
N THR A 29 -20.63 -6.76 25.03
CA THR A 29 -21.42 -6.67 23.79
C THR A 29 -20.77 -5.74 22.76
N PHE A 30 -20.20 -4.62 23.21
CA PHE A 30 -19.48 -3.70 22.32
C PHE A 30 -18.25 -4.37 21.68
N LEU A 31 -17.45 -5.10 22.46
CA LEU A 31 -16.31 -5.87 21.94
C LEU A 31 -16.75 -6.89 20.87
N GLU A 32 -17.82 -7.64 21.11
CA GLU A 32 -18.38 -8.58 20.13
C GLU A 32 -18.83 -7.88 18.84
N VAL A 33 -19.45 -6.71 18.96
CA VAL A 33 -19.82 -5.88 17.81
C VAL A 33 -18.58 -5.46 17.02
N LEU A 34 -17.50 -5.02 17.67
CA LEU A 34 -16.25 -4.65 16.99
C LEU A 34 -15.64 -5.83 16.24
N ILE A 35 -15.60 -7.02 16.85
CA ILE A 35 -15.10 -8.25 16.20
C ILE A 35 -15.96 -8.59 14.97
N LYS A 36 -17.28 -8.52 15.10
CA LYS A 36 -18.23 -8.77 13.99
C LYS A 36 -18.04 -7.77 12.84
N VAL A 37 -17.87 -6.49 13.16
CA VAL A 37 -17.59 -5.44 12.17
C VAL A 37 -16.25 -5.73 11.49
N ARG A 38 -15.17 -6.00 12.24
CA ARG A 38 -13.85 -6.34 11.68
C ARG A 38 -13.93 -7.49 10.69
N ASN A 39 -14.57 -8.60 11.08
CA ASN A 39 -14.69 -9.79 10.24
C ASN A 39 -15.47 -9.50 8.95
N ARG A 40 -16.55 -8.70 9.03
CA ARG A 40 -17.31 -8.25 7.85
C ARG A 40 -16.48 -7.36 6.91
N HIS A 41 -15.44 -6.69 7.40
CA HIS A 41 -14.56 -5.84 6.58
C HIS A 41 -13.44 -6.58 5.88
N ASN A 42 -13.23 -7.88 6.15
CA ASN A 42 -12.13 -8.64 5.57
C ASN A 42 -12.15 -8.58 4.04
N ASP A 43 -13.31 -8.83 3.43
CA ASP A 43 -13.44 -8.90 1.97
C ASP A 43 -13.72 -7.55 1.29
N VAL A 44 -13.66 -6.44 2.03
CA VAL A 44 -13.97 -5.11 1.48
C VAL A 44 -12.97 -4.69 0.40
N VAL A 45 -11.68 -5.02 0.56
CA VAL A 45 -10.65 -4.68 -0.45
C VAL A 45 -10.90 -5.42 -1.76
N PRO A 46 -10.94 -6.77 -1.79
CA PRO A 46 -11.19 -7.50 -3.03
C PRO A 46 -12.58 -7.20 -3.62
N THR A 47 -13.62 -7.05 -2.80
CA THR A 47 -14.98 -6.71 -3.30
C THR A 47 -15.04 -5.34 -3.96
N MET A 48 -14.32 -4.35 -3.41
CA MET A 48 -14.25 -3.01 -4.00
C MET A 48 -13.41 -3.02 -5.29
N ALA A 49 -12.27 -3.73 -5.29
CA ALA A 49 -11.43 -3.88 -6.48
C ALA A 49 -12.21 -4.54 -7.63
N GLN A 50 -12.93 -5.62 -7.35
CA GLN A 50 -13.82 -6.28 -8.29
C GLN A 50 -14.86 -5.32 -8.88
N GLY A 51 -15.49 -4.50 -8.03
CA GLY A 51 -16.47 -3.52 -8.50
C GLY A 51 -15.89 -2.44 -9.41
N VAL A 52 -14.62 -2.06 -9.22
CA VAL A 52 -13.92 -1.09 -10.10
C VAL A 52 -13.53 -1.75 -11.42
N ILE A 53 -13.13 -3.03 -11.39
CA ILE A 53 -12.83 -3.82 -12.59
C ILE A 53 -14.09 -3.97 -13.45
N GLU A 54 -15.21 -4.39 -12.85
CA GLU A 54 -16.52 -4.50 -13.53
C GLU A 54 -16.95 -3.17 -14.16
N TYR A 55 -16.74 -2.06 -13.46
CA TYR A 55 -17.02 -0.73 -13.98
C TYR A 55 -16.17 -0.41 -15.21
N LYS A 56 -14.85 -0.63 -15.13
CA LYS A 56 -13.91 -0.39 -16.22
C LYS A 56 -14.24 -1.23 -17.46
N GLU A 57 -14.63 -2.48 -17.28
CA GLU A 57 -14.97 -3.38 -18.38
C GLU A 57 -16.28 -2.98 -19.07
N LYS A 58 -17.27 -2.58 -18.29
CA LYS A 58 -18.59 -2.24 -18.82
C LYS A 58 -18.62 -0.87 -19.50
N TYR A 59 -17.91 0.12 -18.96
CA TYR A 59 -18.00 1.51 -19.38
C TYR A 59 -16.71 2.05 -20.02
N GLY A 60 -15.63 1.25 -20.04
CA GLY A 60 -14.33 1.68 -20.55
C GLY A 60 -13.51 2.49 -19.53
N PHE A 61 -12.41 3.05 -20.01
CA PHE A 61 -11.53 3.92 -19.24
C PHE A 61 -11.73 5.37 -19.66
N ASP A 62 -12.12 6.21 -18.72
CA ASP A 62 -12.18 7.66 -18.87
C ASP A 62 -11.18 8.32 -17.90
N PRO A 63 -10.22 9.15 -18.36
CA PRO A 63 -9.21 9.75 -17.50
C PRO A 63 -9.77 10.60 -16.36
N PHE A 64 -10.84 11.35 -16.63
CA PHE A 64 -11.47 12.24 -15.65
C PHE A 64 -12.15 11.44 -14.53
N VAL A 65 -12.99 10.46 -14.90
CA VAL A 65 -13.63 9.55 -13.94
C VAL A 65 -12.58 8.71 -13.21
N SER A 66 -11.50 8.29 -13.87
CA SER A 66 -10.42 7.53 -13.24
C SER A 66 -9.74 8.33 -12.12
N SER A 67 -9.51 9.63 -12.31
CA SER A 67 -8.99 10.51 -11.26
C SER A 67 -9.94 10.59 -10.05
N ASN A 68 -11.25 10.69 -10.30
CA ASN A 68 -12.25 10.70 -9.23
C ASN A 68 -12.34 9.36 -8.48
N ILE A 69 -12.22 8.24 -9.19
CA ILE A 69 -12.15 6.90 -8.59
C ILE A 69 -10.88 6.78 -7.75
N GLN A 70 -9.73 7.26 -8.24
CA GLN A 70 -8.47 7.27 -7.49
C GLN A 70 -8.62 8.05 -6.18
N TYR A 71 -9.11 9.30 -6.26
CA TYR A 71 -9.36 10.15 -5.08
C TYR A 71 -10.31 9.48 -4.08
N PHE A 72 -11.38 8.83 -4.57
CA PHE A 72 -12.30 8.09 -3.73
C PHE A 72 -11.62 6.91 -3.03
N LEU A 73 -10.90 6.07 -3.77
CA LEU A 73 -10.32 4.83 -3.28
C LEU A 73 -9.22 5.11 -2.25
N ASP A 74 -8.35 6.10 -2.50
CA ASP A 74 -7.33 6.52 -1.53
C ASP A 74 -7.98 6.81 -0.17
N ARG A 75 -9.00 7.68 -0.18
CA ARG A 75 -9.72 8.08 1.03
C ARG A 75 -10.49 6.91 1.65
N PHE A 76 -11.14 6.10 0.83
CA PHE A 76 -11.91 4.96 1.28
C PHE A 76 -11.04 3.95 2.03
N TYR A 77 -9.86 3.62 1.47
CA TYR A 77 -8.94 2.67 2.06
C TYR A 77 -8.18 3.23 3.25
N THR A 78 -7.79 4.52 3.25
CA THR A 78 -7.24 5.17 4.45
C THR A 78 -8.21 5.09 5.62
N ASN A 79 -9.49 5.37 5.40
CA ASN A 79 -10.50 5.26 6.45
C ASN A 79 -10.67 3.81 6.93
N ARG A 80 -10.53 2.82 6.05
CA ARG A 80 -10.56 1.39 6.42
C ARG A 80 -9.34 1.00 7.26
N ILE A 81 -8.15 1.50 6.93
CA ILE A 81 -6.94 1.30 7.74
C ILE A 81 -7.18 1.86 9.14
N SER A 82 -7.73 3.07 9.25
CA SER A 82 -8.09 3.68 10.54
C SER A 82 -9.09 2.87 11.36
N PHE A 83 -10.18 2.41 10.73
CA PHE A 83 -11.14 1.56 11.44
C PHE A 83 -10.49 0.27 11.95
N ARG A 84 -9.63 -0.37 11.16
CA ARG A 84 -8.90 -1.56 11.61
C ARG A 84 -7.94 -1.23 12.75
N MET A 85 -7.26 -0.08 12.70
CA MET A 85 -6.38 0.39 13.76
C MET A 85 -7.14 0.52 15.09
N LEU A 86 -8.23 1.30 15.11
CA LEU A 86 -9.03 1.53 16.32
C LEU A 86 -9.66 0.23 16.87
N ILE A 87 -10.23 -0.60 15.99
CA ILE A 87 -10.82 -1.88 16.39
C ILE A 87 -9.75 -2.81 16.96
N ASN A 88 -8.60 -2.96 16.29
CA ASN A 88 -7.53 -3.83 16.74
C ASN A 88 -7.00 -3.38 18.10
N GLN A 89 -6.77 -2.08 18.30
CA GLN A 89 -6.35 -1.56 19.61
C GLN A 89 -7.34 -1.93 20.71
N HIS A 90 -8.63 -1.69 20.50
CA HIS A 90 -9.64 -2.02 21.50
C HIS A 90 -9.71 -3.53 21.75
N THR A 91 -9.71 -4.34 20.70
CA THR A 91 -9.83 -5.81 20.83
C THR A 91 -8.60 -6.45 21.47
N LEU A 92 -7.40 -5.93 21.22
CA LEU A 92 -6.17 -6.50 21.79
C LEU A 92 -5.97 -6.10 23.25
N LEU A 93 -6.38 -4.88 23.63
CA LEU A 93 -6.25 -4.41 25.01
C LEU A 93 -7.36 -4.92 25.93
N PHE A 94 -8.59 -5.03 25.43
CA PHE A 94 -9.77 -5.37 26.24
C PHE A 94 -10.41 -6.71 25.87
N GLY A 95 -9.80 -7.46 24.94
CA GLY A 95 -10.31 -8.75 24.47
C GLY A 95 -10.28 -9.88 25.48
N GLY A 96 -9.55 -9.71 26.59
CA GLY A 96 -9.41 -10.74 27.63
C GLY A 96 -8.53 -11.92 27.21
N ASP A 97 -7.66 -11.74 26.20
CA ASP A 97 -6.68 -12.74 25.81
C ASP A 97 -5.61 -12.85 26.91
N THR A 98 -5.60 -13.98 27.61
CA THR A 98 -4.67 -14.26 28.71
C THR A 98 -3.28 -14.64 28.21
N ASN A 99 -3.12 -14.95 26.93
CA ASN A 99 -1.84 -15.33 26.34
C ASN A 99 -1.62 -14.59 25.01
N PRO A 100 -1.41 -13.27 25.05
CA PRO A 100 -1.23 -12.48 23.84
C PRO A 100 0.00 -12.95 23.05
N ALA A 101 -0.13 -13.07 21.73
CA ALA A 101 0.95 -13.49 20.84
C ALA A 101 2.22 -12.62 20.98
N HIS A 102 2.06 -11.34 21.30
CA HIS A 102 3.16 -10.41 21.55
C HIS A 102 2.95 -9.67 22.88
N PRO A 103 3.40 -10.23 24.01
CA PRO A 103 3.12 -9.69 25.34
C PRO A 103 3.70 -8.28 25.61
N LYS A 104 4.73 -7.88 24.86
CA LYS A 104 5.40 -6.57 25.02
C LYS A 104 4.74 -5.45 24.20
N HIS A 105 3.77 -5.78 23.34
CA HIS A 105 3.09 -4.78 22.51
C HIS A 105 1.98 -4.07 23.29
N ILE A 106 1.72 -2.81 22.93
CA ILE A 106 0.54 -2.08 23.40
C ILE A 106 -0.53 -2.16 22.32
N GLY A 107 -1.36 -3.19 22.46
CA GLY A 107 -2.28 -3.62 21.41
C GLY A 107 -1.50 -4.12 20.19
N SER A 108 -1.58 -3.39 19.09
CA SER A 108 -0.86 -3.65 17.83
C SER A 108 0.40 -2.81 17.63
N ILE A 109 0.72 -1.93 18.58
CA ILE A 109 1.91 -1.07 18.53
C ILE A 109 3.05 -1.75 19.28
N ASP A 110 4.20 -1.87 18.62
CA ASP A 110 5.45 -2.28 19.25
C ASP A 110 6.26 -1.02 19.62
N PRO A 111 6.53 -0.78 20.91
CA PRO A 111 7.32 0.36 21.35
C PRO A 111 8.81 0.26 20.97
N THR A 112 9.29 -0.93 20.60
CA THR A 112 10.70 -1.21 20.29
C THR A 112 10.82 -1.99 18.98
N CYS A 113 10.01 -1.64 17.97
CA CYS A 113 9.96 -2.35 16.70
C CYS A 113 11.33 -2.34 16.01
N ASN A 114 11.96 -3.52 15.93
CA ASN A 114 13.21 -3.72 15.21
C ASN A 114 12.94 -3.74 13.71
N VAL A 115 13.38 -2.70 13.00
CA VAL A 115 13.04 -2.52 11.58
C VAL A 115 13.66 -3.60 10.71
N ALA A 116 14.91 -3.98 10.98
CA ALA A 116 15.62 -5.01 10.21
C ALA A 116 14.98 -6.41 10.35
N GLU A 117 14.39 -6.72 11.51
CA GLU A 117 13.64 -7.98 11.69
C GLU A 117 12.39 -8.00 10.81
N VAL A 118 11.59 -6.92 10.81
CA VAL A 118 10.39 -6.83 9.96
C VAL A 118 10.74 -6.86 8.47
N VAL A 119 11.88 -6.29 8.08
CA VAL A 119 12.44 -6.40 6.72
C VAL A 119 12.69 -7.86 6.34
N LYS A 120 13.38 -8.61 7.21
CA LYS A 120 13.69 -10.03 6.98
C LYS A 120 12.42 -10.87 6.90
N ASP A 121 11.48 -10.69 7.83
CA ASP A 121 10.23 -11.45 7.86
C ASP A 121 9.38 -11.22 6.58
N ALA A 122 9.28 -9.96 6.15
CA ALA A 122 8.54 -9.59 4.95
C ALA A 122 9.21 -10.15 3.68
N TYR A 123 10.54 -10.10 3.64
CA TYR A 123 11.33 -10.67 2.55
C TYR A 123 11.18 -12.20 2.49
N GLU A 124 11.34 -12.93 3.59
CA GLU A 124 11.22 -14.40 3.61
C GLU A 124 9.82 -14.84 3.16
N THR A 125 8.78 -14.11 3.58
CA THR A 125 7.41 -14.39 3.13
C THR A 125 7.23 -14.15 1.62
N ALA A 126 7.82 -13.08 1.08
CA ALA A 126 7.81 -12.80 -0.35
C ALA A 126 8.66 -13.83 -1.14
N LYS A 127 9.81 -14.24 -0.59
CA LYS A 127 10.73 -15.24 -1.15
C LYS A 127 10.01 -16.57 -1.32
N MET A 128 9.32 -17.06 -0.29
CA MET A 128 8.52 -18.28 -0.37
C MET A 128 7.49 -18.25 -1.52
N LEU A 129 6.78 -17.13 -1.71
CA LEU A 129 5.82 -17.00 -2.81
C LEU A 129 6.49 -16.90 -4.18
N CYS A 130 7.64 -16.23 -4.25
CA CYS A 130 8.44 -16.11 -5.46
C CYS A 130 8.98 -17.48 -5.89
N GLU A 131 9.58 -18.23 -4.97
CA GLU A 131 10.09 -19.59 -5.20
C GLU A 131 8.96 -20.56 -5.57
N GLN A 132 7.79 -20.45 -4.95
CA GLN A 132 6.65 -21.27 -5.31
C GLN A 132 6.20 -21.06 -6.77
N TYR A 133 6.33 -19.83 -7.30
CA TYR A 133 5.84 -19.47 -8.63
C TYR A 133 6.93 -19.57 -9.72
N TYR A 134 8.15 -19.10 -9.43
CA TYR A 134 9.28 -19.03 -10.36
C TYR A 134 10.37 -20.08 -10.11
N LEU A 135 10.24 -20.90 -9.06
CA LEU A 135 11.24 -21.89 -8.62
C LEU A 135 12.58 -21.30 -8.14
N VAL A 136 12.66 -19.96 -8.05
CA VAL A 136 13.85 -19.22 -7.63
C VAL A 136 13.44 -17.84 -7.09
N ALA A 137 14.31 -17.24 -6.29
CA ALA A 137 14.18 -15.87 -5.81
C ALA A 137 15.56 -15.21 -5.64
N PRO A 138 15.69 -13.90 -5.88
CA PRO A 138 16.93 -13.16 -5.61
C PRO A 138 17.18 -13.05 -4.10
N GLU A 139 18.45 -13.05 -3.69
CA GLU A 139 18.84 -12.94 -2.27
C GLU A 139 18.69 -11.52 -1.69
N LEU A 140 18.64 -11.39 -0.35
CA LEU A 140 18.53 -10.11 0.36
C LEU A 140 19.87 -9.65 0.93
N GLU A 141 20.22 -8.38 0.68
CA GLU A 141 21.28 -7.68 1.39
C GLU A 141 20.66 -6.56 2.25
N VAL A 142 20.96 -6.52 3.55
CA VAL A 142 20.46 -5.48 4.47
C VAL A 142 21.62 -4.70 5.05
N GLU A 143 21.57 -3.37 4.90
CA GLU A 143 22.49 -2.42 5.51
C GLU A 143 21.70 -1.47 6.43
N GLU A 144 22.24 -1.20 7.62
CA GLU A 144 21.66 -0.24 8.57
C GLU A 144 22.64 0.92 8.81
N PHE A 145 22.11 2.14 8.83
CA PHE A 145 22.86 3.33 9.24
C PHE A 145 22.07 4.15 10.25
N ASN A 146 22.42 4.01 11.53
CA ASN A 146 21.78 4.71 12.63
C ASN A 146 22.56 6.00 12.97
N ALA A 147 22.18 7.12 12.36
CA ALA A 147 22.85 8.40 12.60
C ALA A 147 22.66 8.92 14.04
N LYS A 148 21.63 8.44 14.77
CA LYS A 148 21.40 8.80 16.17
C LYS A 148 22.30 8.03 17.14
N ALA A 149 22.59 6.76 16.83
CA ALA A 149 23.43 5.88 17.63
C ALA A 149 24.03 4.78 16.74
N PRO A 150 25.23 4.99 16.14
CA PRO A 150 25.78 4.15 15.07
C PRO A 150 25.81 2.65 15.36
N ASP A 151 26.12 2.24 16.59
CA ASP A 151 26.28 0.83 16.96
C ASP A 151 24.98 0.16 17.45
N LYS A 152 23.85 0.88 17.44
CA LYS A 152 22.57 0.36 17.91
C LYS A 152 21.66 -0.03 16.75
N PRO A 153 20.93 -1.16 16.85
CA PRO A 153 19.93 -1.53 15.85
C PRO A 153 18.87 -0.44 15.73
N ILE A 154 18.32 -0.27 14.52
CA ILE A 154 17.31 0.75 14.27
C ILE A 154 15.96 0.28 14.82
N GLN A 155 15.47 1.01 15.83
CA GLN A 155 14.18 0.77 16.46
C GLN A 155 13.26 1.98 16.32
N VAL A 156 11.96 1.72 16.20
CA VAL A 156 10.92 2.76 16.11
C VAL A 156 9.66 2.32 16.86
N VAL A 157 8.88 3.28 17.36
CA VAL A 157 7.53 3.01 17.86
C VAL A 157 6.59 2.94 16.66
N TYR A 158 6.14 1.74 16.28
CA TYR A 158 5.31 1.59 15.08
C TYR A 158 4.37 0.38 15.18
N VAL A 159 3.51 0.22 14.18
CA VAL A 159 2.65 -0.97 14.01
C VAL A 159 3.36 -1.96 13.09
N PRO A 160 3.95 -3.06 13.59
CA PRO A 160 4.80 -3.94 12.78
C PRO A 160 4.07 -4.51 11.56
N SER A 161 2.78 -4.85 11.70
CA SER A 161 1.97 -5.36 10.58
C SER A 161 1.78 -4.36 9.43
N HIS A 162 1.76 -3.05 9.70
CA HIS A 162 1.69 -2.03 8.66
C HIS A 162 3.02 -1.96 7.89
N LEU A 163 4.13 -1.97 8.62
CA LEU A 163 5.47 -1.98 8.04
C LEU A 163 5.70 -3.25 7.20
N PHE A 164 5.38 -4.42 7.76
CA PHE A 164 5.44 -5.71 7.07
C PHE A 164 4.66 -5.68 5.75
N HIS A 165 3.42 -5.19 5.76
CA HIS A 165 2.60 -5.14 4.54
C HIS A 165 3.25 -4.30 3.42
N MET A 166 3.81 -3.13 3.78
CA MET A 166 4.49 -2.28 2.80
C MET A 166 5.72 -2.98 2.21
N LEU A 167 6.57 -3.53 3.08
CA LEU A 167 7.80 -4.22 2.67
C LEU A 167 7.49 -5.47 1.84
N PHE A 168 6.53 -6.28 2.26
CA PHE A 168 6.10 -7.49 1.56
C PHE A 168 5.63 -7.18 0.13
N GLU A 169 4.79 -6.17 -0.05
CA GLU A 169 4.34 -5.78 -1.40
C GLU A 169 5.48 -5.23 -2.27
N LEU A 170 6.43 -4.49 -1.70
CA LEU A 170 7.61 -4.01 -2.43
C LEU A 170 8.55 -5.16 -2.81
N PHE A 171 8.84 -6.09 -1.89
CA PHE A 171 9.68 -7.25 -2.17
C PHE A 171 9.09 -8.13 -3.26
N LYS A 172 7.78 -8.42 -3.25
CA LYS A 172 7.15 -9.14 -4.36
C LYS A 172 7.35 -8.47 -5.71
N ASN A 173 7.23 -7.15 -5.78
CA ASN A 173 7.42 -6.39 -7.03
C ASN A 173 8.88 -6.45 -7.50
N SER A 174 9.83 -6.22 -6.59
CA SER A 174 11.26 -6.27 -6.89
C SER A 174 11.73 -7.68 -7.28
N MET A 175 11.25 -8.72 -6.59
CA MET A 175 11.51 -10.13 -6.92
C MET A 175 10.98 -10.46 -8.30
N ARG A 176 9.71 -10.13 -8.58
CA ARG A 176 9.09 -10.35 -9.89
C ARG A 176 9.90 -9.70 -11.01
N ALA A 177 10.21 -8.41 -10.88
CA ALA A 177 10.94 -7.67 -11.91
C ALA A 177 12.36 -8.24 -12.12
N THR A 178 13.06 -8.59 -11.03
CA THR A 178 14.41 -9.16 -11.10
C THR A 178 14.41 -10.53 -11.76
N VAL A 179 13.48 -11.40 -11.39
CA VAL A 179 13.38 -12.76 -11.95
C VAL A 179 12.97 -12.72 -13.41
N GLU A 180 11.92 -11.99 -13.77
CA GLU A 180 11.45 -11.86 -15.16
C GLU A 180 12.55 -11.27 -16.08
N LEU A 181 13.41 -10.36 -15.59
CA LEU A 181 14.49 -9.79 -16.39
C LEU A 181 15.67 -10.76 -16.62
N HIS A 182 16.04 -11.53 -15.59
CA HIS A 182 17.23 -12.38 -15.59
C HIS A 182 16.95 -13.83 -15.97
N GLU A 183 15.68 -14.19 -16.22
CA GLU A 183 15.31 -15.52 -16.70
C GLU A 183 16.11 -15.89 -17.96
N GLY A 184 16.86 -16.99 -17.89
CA GLY A 184 17.71 -17.47 -18.99
C GLY A 184 19.03 -16.72 -19.20
N ARG A 185 19.38 -15.73 -18.36
CA ARG A 185 20.68 -15.03 -18.42
C ARG A 185 21.79 -15.81 -17.72
N LYS A 186 23.03 -15.61 -18.16
CA LYS A 186 24.22 -16.29 -17.59
C LYS A 186 24.71 -15.65 -16.30
N GLU A 187 24.43 -14.36 -16.07
CA GLU A 187 24.93 -13.63 -14.91
C GLU A 187 24.23 -14.01 -13.58
N GLY A 188 23.15 -14.80 -13.63
CA GLY A 188 22.36 -15.17 -12.45
C GLY A 188 21.44 -14.03 -11.99
N TYR A 189 20.82 -14.21 -10.82
CA TYR A 189 19.91 -13.23 -10.23
C TYR A 189 20.67 -12.28 -9.30
N THR A 190 20.43 -10.98 -9.48
CA THR A 190 21.01 -9.93 -8.63
C THR A 190 20.28 -9.87 -7.29
N SER A 191 21.01 -9.64 -6.19
CA SER A 191 20.41 -9.44 -4.87
C SER A 191 19.55 -8.17 -4.81
N ILE A 192 18.50 -8.22 -4.00
CA ILE A 192 17.70 -7.05 -3.61
C ILE A 192 18.37 -6.39 -2.41
N LYS A 193 18.70 -5.10 -2.55
CA LYS A 193 19.43 -4.35 -1.52
C LYS A 193 18.48 -3.50 -0.71
N THR A 194 18.50 -3.64 0.61
CA THR A 194 17.71 -2.83 1.54
C THR A 194 18.62 -1.99 2.42
N LEU A 195 18.47 -0.67 2.35
CA LEU A 195 19.15 0.28 3.23
C LEU A 195 18.14 0.87 4.21
N VAL A 196 18.36 0.66 5.50
CA VAL A 196 17.57 1.23 6.60
C VAL A 196 18.39 2.35 7.25
N THR A 197 17.82 3.55 7.33
CA THR A 197 18.50 4.69 7.95
C THR A 197 17.62 5.39 8.97
N LEU A 198 18.21 5.81 10.09
CA LEU A 198 17.51 6.56 11.13
C LEU A 198 18.19 7.91 11.35
N GLY A 199 17.47 8.98 11.01
CA GLY A 199 17.86 10.36 11.22
C GLY A 199 17.21 11.01 12.44
N LYS A 200 17.23 12.34 12.47
CA LYS A 200 16.56 13.13 13.51
C LYS A 200 15.04 12.99 13.43
N GLU A 201 14.49 13.21 12.24
CA GLU A 201 13.05 13.27 11.95
C GLU A 201 12.55 12.01 11.22
N ASP A 202 13.38 11.42 10.37
CA ASP A 202 12.95 10.36 9.46
C ASP A 202 13.59 9.01 9.80
N LEU A 203 12.77 7.97 9.72
CA LEU A 203 13.19 6.60 9.45
C LEU A 203 12.95 6.36 7.96
N SER A 204 14.01 6.04 7.21
CA SER A 204 13.92 5.77 5.77
C SER A 204 14.35 4.35 5.45
N ILE A 205 13.55 3.64 4.66
CA ILE A 205 13.85 2.28 4.20
C ILE A 205 13.84 2.30 2.68
N LYS A 206 15.00 2.05 2.06
CA LYS A 206 15.16 2.00 0.62
C LYS A 206 15.37 0.56 0.16
N ILE A 207 14.49 0.05 -0.69
CA ILE A 207 14.62 -1.24 -1.38
C ILE A 207 15.05 -0.96 -2.81
N SER A 208 16.16 -1.54 -3.23
CA SER A 208 16.76 -1.33 -4.55
C SER A 208 16.85 -2.66 -5.28
N ASP A 209 16.34 -2.72 -6.50
CA ASP A 209 16.44 -3.88 -7.39
C ASP A 209 17.15 -3.53 -8.70
N GLN A 210 17.60 -4.57 -9.42
CA GLN A 210 18.08 -4.47 -10.79
C GLN A 210 17.07 -5.14 -11.75
N GLY A 211 15.77 -4.91 -11.54
CA GLY A 211 14.70 -5.48 -12.33
C GLY A 211 14.42 -4.76 -13.66
N GLY A 212 15.37 -3.97 -14.18
CA GLY A 212 15.29 -3.33 -15.50
C GLY A 212 14.54 -2.00 -15.53
N GLY A 213 13.90 -1.63 -14.41
CA GLY A 213 13.31 -0.32 -14.22
C GLY A 213 12.02 -0.06 -15.01
N VAL A 214 11.54 1.18 -14.90
CA VAL A 214 10.26 1.65 -15.43
C VAL A 214 10.46 3.04 -16.06
N PRO A 215 9.98 3.28 -17.30
CA PRO A 215 10.03 4.60 -17.91
C PRO A 215 9.33 5.64 -17.03
N LEU A 216 9.92 6.83 -16.91
CA LEU A 216 9.41 7.91 -16.04
C LEU A 216 7.92 8.21 -16.24
N ARG A 217 7.46 8.22 -17.51
CA ARG A 217 6.05 8.45 -17.89
C ARG A 217 5.05 7.46 -17.28
N LYS A 218 5.51 6.29 -16.84
CA LYS A 218 4.68 5.22 -16.24
C LYS A 218 4.70 5.23 -14.71
N ILE A 219 5.63 5.94 -14.06
CA ILE A 219 5.81 5.89 -12.60
C ILE A 219 4.54 6.27 -11.84
N ASP A 220 3.92 7.41 -12.18
CA ASP A 220 2.69 7.84 -11.50
C ASP A 220 1.53 6.86 -11.72
N ARG A 221 1.51 6.19 -12.88
CA ARG A 221 0.47 5.21 -13.21
C ARG A 221 0.58 3.94 -12.36
N LEU A 222 1.76 3.62 -11.81
CA LEU A 222 1.92 2.46 -10.91
C LEU A 222 1.11 2.59 -9.62
N PHE A 223 0.74 3.81 -9.23
CA PHE A 223 -0.13 4.07 -8.09
C PHE A 223 -1.62 4.12 -8.44
N ASN A 224 -1.99 3.95 -9.72
CA ASN A 224 -3.39 4.00 -10.13
C ASN A 224 -4.07 2.64 -9.92
N TYR A 225 -5.18 2.61 -9.17
CA TYR A 225 -5.94 1.38 -8.91
C TYR A 225 -6.51 0.69 -10.16
N MET A 226 -6.65 1.44 -11.26
CA MET A 226 -7.15 0.93 -12.54
C MET A 226 -6.02 0.51 -13.50
N TYR A 227 -4.76 0.61 -13.07
CA TYR A 227 -3.57 0.26 -13.84
C TYR A 227 -2.88 -0.96 -13.22
N SER A 228 -2.63 -1.99 -14.04
CA SER A 228 -1.87 -3.18 -13.63
C SER A 228 -1.16 -3.76 -14.86
N THR A 229 0.05 -4.25 -14.66
CA THR A 229 0.86 -4.95 -15.68
C THR A 229 0.79 -6.47 -15.54
N ALA A 230 0.17 -6.99 -14.46
CA ALA A 230 0.01 -8.42 -14.24
C ALA A 230 -1.20 -8.97 -15.02
N PRO A 231 -1.12 -10.20 -15.55
CA PRO A 231 -2.31 -10.92 -15.98
C PRO A 231 -3.30 -11.03 -14.83
N ARG A 232 -4.59 -11.00 -15.15
CA ARG A 232 -5.64 -11.01 -14.14
C ARG A 232 -5.62 -12.37 -13.43
N PRO A 233 -5.61 -12.38 -12.08
CA PRO A 233 -5.67 -13.63 -11.35
C PRO A 233 -7.02 -14.30 -11.58
N SER A 234 -7.02 -15.62 -11.77
CA SER A 234 -8.26 -16.40 -11.75
C SER A 234 -8.95 -16.24 -10.40
N LEU A 235 -10.26 -16.00 -10.41
CA LEU A 235 -11.08 -15.95 -9.19
C LEU A 235 -11.43 -17.35 -8.65
N GLU A 236 -10.95 -18.41 -9.30
CA GLU A 236 -11.06 -19.75 -8.74
C GLU A 236 -10.29 -19.84 -7.41
N PRO A 237 -10.81 -20.57 -6.41
CA PRO A 237 -10.14 -20.78 -5.14
C PRO A 237 -8.97 -21.75 -5.32
N THR A 238 -7.98 -21.39 -6.13
CA THR A 238 -6.67 -22.03 -6.09
C THR A 238 -5.98 -21.60 -4.80
N ARG A 239 -5.39 -22.58 -4.10
CA ARG A 239 -4.77 -22.39 -2.76
C ARG A 239 -3.55 -21.46 -2.74
N ALA A 240 -3.16 -20.87 -3.87
CA ALA A 240 -2.00 -20.00 -3.98
C ALA A 240 -2.45 -18.57 -4.34
N ALA A 241 -2.24 -17.63 -3.42
CA ALA A 241 -2.40 -16.21 -3.74
C ALA A 241 -1.34 -15.83 -4.80
N PRO A 242 -1.75 -15.32 -5.98
CA PRO A 242 -0.79 -15.00 -7.03
C PRO A 242 0.11 -13.85 -6.58
N LEU A 243 1.41 -13.91 -6.95
CA LEU A 243 2.43 -12.95 -6.55
C LEU A 243 2.03 -11.50 -6.92
N ALA A 244 1.37 -11.34 -8.07
CA ALA A 244 0.77 -10.09 -8.54
C ALA A 244 -0.64 -10.36 -9.10
N GLY A 245 -1.49 -9.34 -9.21
CA GLY A 245 -2.76 -9.53 -9.91
C GLY A 245 -3.74 -8.37 -9.89
N PHE A 246 -4.10 -7.85 -8.72
CA PHE A 246 -5.13 -6.80 -8.66
C PHE A 246 -4.61 -5.38 -8.97
N GLY A 247 -3.30 -5.13 -8.85
CA GLY A 247 -2.72 -3.79 -9.03
C GLY A 247 -2.91 -2.86 -7.82
N TYR A 248 -3.29 -3.41 -6.65
CA TYR A 248 -3.60 -2.62 -5.45
C TYR A 248 -2.42 -2.53 -4.47
N GLY A 249 -1.39 -3.37 -4.61
CA GLY A 249 -0.27 -3.43 -3.66
C GLY A 249 0.41 -2.07 -3.44
N LEU A 250 0.98 -1.48 -4.49
CA LEU A 250 1.67 -0.19 -4.42
C LEU A 250 0.81 0.96 -3.87
N PRO A 251 -0.41 1.25 -4.38
CA PRO A 251 -1.20 2.33 -3.83
C PRO A 251 -1.59 2.09 -2.37
N ILE A 252 -1.97 0.86 -1.98
CA ILE A 252 -2.31 0.56 -0.58
C ILE A 252 -1.09 0.68 0.33
N SER A 253 0.08 0.21 -0.07
CA SER A 253 1.33 0.40 0.68
C SER A 253 1.65 1.88 0.90
N ARG A 254 1.42 2.73 -0.12
CA ARG A 254 1.56 4.17 0.03
C ARG A 254 0.56 4.77 1.02
N LEU A 255 -0.67 4.27 1.09
CA LEU A 255 -1.63 4.69 2.09
C LEU A 255 -1.20 4.31 3.51
N TYR A 256 -0.62 3.12 3.71
CA TYR A 256 -0.06 2.73 5.01
C TYR A 256 1.08 3.65 5.45
N ALA A 257 1.99 4.01 4.54
CA ALA A 257 3.07 4.97 4.85
C ALA A 257 2.49 6.35 5.23
N ARG A 258 1.57 6.87 4.42
CA ARG A 258 0.93 8.18 4.64
C ARG A 258 0.02 8.24 5.84
N TYR A 259 -0.44 7.09 6.35
CA TYR A 259 -1.38 7.02 7.45
C TYR A 259 -0.82 7.70 8.72
N PHE A 260 0.47 7.51 8.99
CA PHE A 260 1.20 8.14 10.10
C PHE A 260 2.23 9.17 9.61
N GLN A 261 1.80 10.05 8.69
CA GLN A 261 2.59 11.18 8.15
C GLN A 261 3.88 10.81 7.38
N GLY A 262 4.05 9.55 7.01
CA GLY A 262 5.10 9.10 6.11
C GLY A 262 4.75 9.29 4.63
N ASP A 263 5.54 8.67 3.75
CA ASP A 263 5.22 8.51 2.32
C ASP A 263 5.95 7.29 1.73
N LEU A 264 5.50 6.85 0.56
CA LEU A 264 6.18 5.86 -0.26
C LEU A 264 6.45 6.47 -1.63
N LYS A 265 7.71 6.45 -2.06
CA LYS A 265 8.14 6.99 -3.36
C LYS A 265 8.89 5.93 -4.16
N LEU A 266 8.80 6.03 -5.49
CA LEU A 266 9.50 5.17 -6.44
C LEU A 266 10.37 6.05 -7.33
N TYR A 267 11.61 5.64 -7.53
CA TYR A 267 12.56 6.25 -8.45
C TYR A 267 13.15 5.13 -9.30
N SER A 268 13.05 5.24 -10.62
CA SER A 268 13.46 4.16 -11.51
C SER A 268 14.39 4.68 -12.59
N MET A 269 15.39 3.87 -12.91
CA MET A 269 16.33 4.09 -13.98
C MET A 269 16.04 3.04 -15.05
N GLU A 270 15.32 3.44 -16.10
CA GLU A 270 14.93 2.55 -17.20
C GLU A 270 16.16 1.88 -17.83
N GLY A 271 16.10 0.55 -17.95
CA GLY A 271 17.20 -0.29 -18.40
C GLY A 271 18.09 -0.84 -17.27
N VAL A 272 17.92 -0.36 -16.03
CA VAL A 272 18.75 -0.78 -14.88
C VAL A 272 17.90 -1.36 -13.76
N GLY A 273 17.04 -0.57 -13.11
CA GLY A 273 16.40 -0.98 -11.86
C GLY A 273 15.55 0.09 -11.20
N THR A 274 15.03 -0.21 -10.01
CA THR A 274 14.12 0.68 -9.26
C THR A 274 14.50 0.76 -7.78
N ASP A 275 14.48 1.99 -7.25
CA ASP A 275 14.55 2.30 -5.82
C ASP A 275 13.14 2.64 -5.30
N ALA A 276 12.65 1.86 -4.34
CA ALA A 276 11.44 2.13 -3.59
C ALA A 276 11.79 2.60 -2.17
N VAL A 277 11.32 3.78 -1.78
CA VAL A 277 11.65 4.39 -0.48
C VAL A 277 10.39 4.58 0.35
N ILE A 278 10.37 3.97 1.53
CA ILE A 278 9.40 4.21 2.59
C ILE A 278 10.00 5.24 3.55
N TYR A 279 9.26 6.31 3.81
CA TYR A 279 9.57 7.30 4.84
C TYR A 279 8.56 7.17 5.97
N LEU A 280 9.05 7.07 7.21
CA LEU A 280 8.27 7.06 8.44
C LEU A 280 8.80 8.12 9.40
N LYS A 281 7.94 8.62 10.28
CA LYS A 281 8.37 9.51 11.36
C LYS A 281 9.18 8.74 12.39
N ALA A 282 10.37 9.26 12.71
CA ALA A 282 11.25 8.69 13.73
C ALA A 282 10.70 8.91 15.16
N LEU A 283 9.88 9.95 15.35
CA LEU A 283 9.29 10.31 16.64
C LEU A 283 7.80 10.00 16.64
N SER A 284 7.34 9.21 17.63
CA SER A 284 5.92 8.86 17.77
C SER A 284 5.02 10.08 18.01
N SER A 285 5.56 11.15 18.61
CA SER A 285 4.87 12.42 18.81
C SER A 285 4.51 13.15 17.51
N GLU A 286 5.09 12.75 16.38
CA GLU A 286 4.82 13.32 15.05
C GLU A 286 4.01 12.37 14.16
N SER A 287 3.76 11.14 14.63
CA SER A 287 3.05 10.08 13.93
C SER A 287 1.53 10.22 14.10
N PHE A 288 0.96 11.30 13.59
CA PHE A 288 -0.49 11.55 13.64
C PHE A 288 -1.26 10.82 12.54
N GLU A 289 -2.49 10.40 12.83
CA GLU A 289 -3.37 9.81 11.81
C GLU A 289 -3.76 10.83 10.72
N ARG A 290 -3.52 10.47 9.46
CA ARG A 290 -3.96 11.26 8.30
C ARG A 290 -5.33 10.78 7.82
N LEU A 291 -6.40 11.42 8.28
CA LEU A 291 -7.78 10.97 8.00
C LEU A 291 -8.50 11.76 6.90
N PRO A 292 -9.33 11.10 6.08
CA PRO A 292 -10.14 11.77 5.07
C PRO A 292 -11.36 12.46 5.68
N VAL A 293 -11.39 13.80 5.64
CA VAL A 293 -12.53 14.59 6.12
C VAL A 293 -13.51 14.89 4.99
N PHE A 294 -14.81 14.61 5.19
CA PHE A 294 -15.85 15.01 4.26
C PHE A 294 -16.31 16.44 4.56
N ASN A 295 -16.07 17.36 3.62
CA ASN A 295 -16.43 18.77 3.69
C ASN A 295 -16.69 19.34 2.28
N LYS A 296 -16.90 20.65 2.15
CA LYS A 296 -17.13 21.29 0.85
C LYS A 296 -15.97 21.08 -0.13
N SER A 297 -14.72 21.09 0.32
CA SER A 297 -13.56 20.83 -0.54
C SER A 297 -13.57 19.40 -1.08
N ALA A 298 -13.85 18.40 -0.22
CA ALA A 298 -13.97 17.02 -0.66
C ALA A 298 -15.16 16.81 -1.60
N TRP A 299 -16.27 17.52 -1.38
CA TRP A 299 -17.44 17.48 -2.27
C TRP A 299 -17.14 18.06 -3.65
N ARG A 300 -16.38 19.16 -3.72
CA ARG A 300 -15.97 19.79 -4.99
C ARG A 300 -15.19 18.82 -5.88
N HIS A 301 -14.28 18.01 -5.32
CA HIS A 301 -13.55 16.98 -6.10
C HIS A 301 -14.46 16.03 -6.87
N TYR A 302 -15.66 15.70 -6.37
CA TYR A 302 -16.60 14.81 -7.05
C TYR A 302 -17.54 15.54 -8.03
N LYS A 303 -17.44 16.87 -8.11
CA LYS A 303 -18.31 17.75 -8.91
C LYS A 303 -17.53 18.60 -9.91
N THR A 304 -16.21 18.47 -9.94
CA THR A 304 -15.38 19.07 -10.98
C THR A 304 -15.86 18.60 -12.36
N THR A 305 -15.57 19.40 -13.37
CA THR A 305 -15.75 19.04 -14.79
C THR A 305 -14.38 19.03 -15.45
N PRO A 306 -14.23 18.38 -16.61
CA PRO A 306 -13.00 18.50 -17.39
C PRO A 306 -12.71 19.98 -17.67
N GLU A 307 -11.47 20.39 -17.41
CA GLU A 307 -10.95 21.73 -17.71
C GLU A 307 -9.96 21.63 -18.86
N ALA A 308 -9.70 22.74 -19.56
CA ALA A 308 -8.62 22.78 -20.54
C ALA A 308 -7.28 22.58 -19.83
N ASP A 309 -6.35 21.86 -20.45
CA ASP A 309 -5.03 21.67 -19.86
C ASP A 309 -4.32 23.02 -19.68
N ASP A 310 -3.69 23.19 -18.52
CA ASP A 310 -2.92 24.39 -18.17
C ASP A 310 -1.69 24.61 -19.09
N TRP A 311 -1.25 23.57 -19.79
CA TRP A 311 -0.05 23.56 -20.62
C TRP A 311 -0.33 23.09 -22.04
N SER A 312 0.53 23.49 -22.97
CA SER A 312 0.39 23.11 -24.38
C SER A 312 0.54 21.60 -24.56
N ASN A 313 -0.38 20.99 -25.30
CA ASN A 313 -0.25 19.63 -25.80
C ASN A 313 0.15 19.66 -27.29
N PRO A 314 1.18 18.90 -27.70
CA PRO A 314 1.54 18.82 -29.10
C PRO A 314 0.46 18.09 -29.92
N SER A 315 0.39 18.37 -31.22
CA SER A 315 -0.40 17.58 -32.16
C SER A 315 0.08 16.13 -32.17
N SER A 316 -0.85 15.18 -32.28
CA SER A 316 -0.52 13.77 -32.54
C SER A 316 0.16 13.57 -33.89
N GLU A 317 -0.03 14.52 -34.81
CA GLU A 317 0.61 14.59 -36.12
C GLU A 317 1.34 15.94 -36.23
N PRO A 318 2.55 16.06 -35.64
CA PRO A 318 3.35 17.26 -35.78
C PRO A 318 3.72 17.49 -37.25
N ARG A 319 3.66 18.76 -37.69
CA ARG A 319 4.02 19.11 -39.07
C ARG A 319 5.50 18.80 -39.33
N ASP A 320 5.78 18.10 -40.42
CA ASP A 320 7.15 17.83 -40.87
C ASP A 320 7.84 19.12 -41.34
N ALA A 321 8.79 19.61 -40.54
CA ALA A 321 9.54 20.82 -40.82
C ALA A 321 10.65 20.64 -41.89
N SER A 322 10.94 19.39 -42.31
CA SER A 322 12.03 19.11 -43.27
C SER A 322 11.73 19.64 -44.68
N LYS A 323 10.46 19.65 -45.09
CA LYS A 323 10.02 20.11 -46.43
C LYS A 323 10.01 21.63 -46.62
N TYR A 324 10.24 22.41 -45.54
CA TYR A 324 10.14 23.88 -45.59
C TYR A 324 11.43 24.57 -46.06
N LYS A 325 12.59 23.89 -46.03
CA LYS A 325 13.89 24.48 -46.45
C LYS A 325 14.19 24.37 -47.94
N ALA A 326 13.30 23.78 -48.75
CA ALA A 326 13.59 23.51 -50.17
C ALA A 326 13.32 24.68 -51.14
N ASN A 327 12.71 25.79 -50.69
CA ASN A 327 12.32 26.92 -51.54
C ASN A 327 12.77 28.28 -50.99
N ARG A 328 14.04 28.44 -50.60
CA ARG A 328 14.64 29.75 -50.32
C ARG A 328 15.90 29.97 -51.12
#